data_AF-A0A0S2JJ89-F1
#
_entry.id   AF-A0A0S2JJ89-F1
#
_cell.length_a   1.000
_cell.length_b   1.000
_cell.length_c   1.000
_cell.angle_alpha   90.00
_cell.angle_beta   90.00
_cell.angle_gamma   90.00
#
_symmetry.space_group_name_H-M   'P 1'
#
loop_
_entity.id
_entity.type
_entity.pdbx_description
1 polymer ?
#
loop_
_entity_poly.entity_id
_entity_poly.type
_entity_poly.pdbx_seq_one_letter_code
_entity_poly.pdbx_strand_id
1 'polypeptide(L)'
;MKLLKVLTLAVCLSVSALANATLMLTDNDYITVDHNGIDLDWAWVSNFNVQYYYQDGVLLNEFYAPTAITGWRLANTSESDFFKANITLLNFQNNETGDYKNAIRFFNSNVDTGYSLSDFEIGNIAFDYHENVIADAVFNYYDYATHDTFYVRNSLPQAPAPKPIPEPFTITLFAIALIALQIKMSKKSA
;
A
#
# COMPACT_ATOMS: atom_id res chain seq x y z
N MET A 1 15.70 -32.67 -30.58
CA MET A 1 15.43 -31.22 -30.73
C MET A 1 14.05 -30.78 -30.21
N LYS A 2 12.95 -31.51 -30.44
CA LYS A 2 11.62 -31.12 -29.93
C LYS A 2 11.53 -31.15 -28.39
N LEU A 3 12.09 -32.17 -27.75
CA LEU A 3 12.06 -32.32 -26.28
C LEU A 3 12.80 -31.19 -25.53
N LEU A 4 13.94 -30.75 -26.06
CA LEU A 4 14.74 -29.68 -25.47
C LEU A 4 14.00 -28.33 -25.49
N LYS A 5 13.30 -28.03 -26.60
CA LYS A 5 12.49 -26.80 -26.73
C LYS A 5 11.32 -26.76 -25.75
N VAL A 6 10.67 -27.92 -25.52
CA VAL A 6 9.57 -28.04 -24.55
C VAL A 6 10.10 -27.87 -23.11
N LEU A 7 11.26 -28.45 -22.80
CA LEU A 7 11.87 -28.34 -21.48
C LEU A 7 12.29 -26.89 -21.17
N THR A 8 12.88 -26.18 -22.13
CA THR A 8 13.28 -24.77 -21.95
C THR A 8 12.07 -23.86 -21.75
N LEU A 9 10.98 -24.10 -22.48
CA LEU A 9 9.74 -23.32 -22.33
C LEU A 9 9.08 -23.58 -20.97
N ALA A 10 9.07 -24.83 -20.49
CA ALA A 10 8.52 -25.20 -19.19
C ALA A 10 9.30 -24.58 -18.02
N VAL A 11 10.64 -24.50 -18.13
CA VAL A 11 11.48 -23.85 -17.12
C VAL A 11 11.28 -22.33 -17.11
N CYS A 12 11.11 -21.68 -18.27
CA CYS A 12 10.83 -20.24 -18.30
C CYS A 12 9.46 -19.88 -17.71
N LEU A 13 8.44 -20.71 -17.92
CA LEU A 13 7.08 -20.50 -17.40
C LEU A 13 6.95 -20.77 -15.89
N SER A 14 7.82 -21.59 -15.30
CA SER A 14 7.77 -21.90 -13.87
C SER A 14 8.35 -20.79 -12.98
N VAL A 15 9.22 -19.92 -13.51
CA VAL A 15 9.80 -18.80 -12.73
C VAL A 15 8.85 -17.60 -12.65
N SER A 16 7.92 -17.45 -13.59
CA SER A 16 6.92 -16.37 -13.58
C SER A 16 5.80 -16.55 -12.56
N ALA A 17 5.68 -17.72 -11.92
CA ALA A 17 4.55 -18.05 -11.05
C ALA A 17 4.71 -17.63 -9.57
N LEU A 18 5.84 -16.99 -9.19
CA LEU A 18 6.13 -16.62 -7.80
C LEU A 18 6.07 -15.11 -7.51
N ALA A 19 5.57 -14.30 -8.44
CA ALA A 19 5.31 -12.90 -8.18
C ALA A 19 3.99 -12.75 -7.39
N ASN A 20 4.05 -12.94 -6.07
CA ASN A 20 2.99 -12.45 -5.18
C ASN A 20 3.12 -10.93 -5.12
N ALA A 21 2.41 -10.22 -6.01
CA ALA A 21 2.20 -8.78 -5.87
C ALA A 21 1.32 -8.55 -4.64
N THR A 22 1.95 -8.48 -3.47
CA THR A 22 1.28 -8.02 -2.26
C THR A 22 1.05 -6.52 -2.46
N LEU A 23 -0.18 -6.05 -2.23
CA LEU A 23 -0.49 -4.62 -2.24
C LEU A 23 0.41 -3.96 -1.17
N MET A 24 1.50 -3.31 -1.59
CA MET A 24 2.46 -2.69 -0.68
C MET A 24 2.31 -1.17 -0.73
N LEU A 25 1.98 -0.60 0.43
CA LEU A 25 2.17 0.81 0.69
C LEU A 25 3.66 1.14 0.64
N THR A 26 3.96 2.34 0.18
CA THR A 26 5.29 2.94 0.06
C THR A 26 5.46 4.05 1.10
N ASP A 27 6.68 4.59 1.22
CA ASP A 27 7.00 5.67 2.17
C ASP A 27 6.24 6.99 1.89
N ASN A 28 5.50 7.08 0.77
CA ASN A 28 4.60 8.18 0.45
C ASN A 28 3.17 7.98 0.99
N ASP A 29 2.83 6.79 1.49
CA ASP A 29 1.47 6.44 1.89
C ASP A 29 1.26 6.47 3.43
N TYR A 30 2.35 6.54 4.21
CA TYR A 30 2.33 6.58 5.68
C TYR A 30 3.47 7.42 6.27
N ILE A 31 3.37 7.71 7.57
CA ILE A 31 4.45 8.26 8.38
C ILE A 31 4.96 7.20 9.35
N THR A 32 6.22 7.29 9.75
CA THR A 32 6.80 6.43 10.81
C THR A 32 7.21 7.29 11.99
N VAL A 33 6.82 6.89 13.20
CA VAL A 33 7.09 7.61 14.44
C VAL A 33 7.52 6.65 15.54
N ASP A 34 8.47 7.08 16.38
CA ASP A 34 8.88 6.31 17.56
C ASP A 34 7.82 6.45 18.66
N HIS A 35 7.24 5.33 19.07
CA HIS A 35 6.34 5.22 20.20
C HIS A 35 7.01 4.40 21.30
N ASN A 36 7.73 5.08 22.20
CA ASN A 36 8.40 4.49 23.35
C ASN A 36 9.42 3.38 22.99
N GLY A 37 10.22 3.59 21.95
CA GLY A 37 11.22 2.63 21.46
C GLY A 37 10.67 1.61 20.46
N ILE A 38 9.43 1.78 19.99
CA ILE A 38 8.80 0.98 18.95
C ILE A 38 8.38 1.90 17.82
N ASP A 39 8.98 1.72 16.65
CA ASP A 39 8.56 2.45 15.46
C ASP A 39 7.17 1.96 15.00
N LEU A 40 6.24 2.90 14.88
CA LEU A 40 4.90 2.68 14.38
C LEU A 40 4.70 3.42 13.06
N ASP A 41 4.13 2.74 12.08
CA ASP A 41 3.67 3.38 10.84
C ASP A 41 2.20 3.77 10.99
N TRP A 42 1.87 5.00 10.63
CA TRP A 42 0.51 5.54 10.63
C TRP A 42 0.08 5.93 9.22
N ALA A 43 -1.05 5.40 8.79
CA ALA A 43 -1.66 5.72 7.51
C ALA A 43 -2.95 6.51 7.71
N TRP A 44 -3.08 7.61 6.98
CA TRP A 44 -4.36 8.31 6.82
C TRP A 44 -5.16 7.58 5.75
N VAL A 45 -6.26 6.95 6.16
CA VAL A 45 -6.93 5.94 5.32
C VAL A 45 -8.26 6.39 4.76
N SER A 46 -8.94 7.36 5.35
CA SER A 46 -10.20 7.89 4.81
C SER A 46 -10.61 9.15 5.58
N ASN A 47 -11.55 9.93 5.05
CA ASN A 47 -12.32 10.93 5.81
C ASN A 47 -13.64 10.37 6.37
N PHE A 48 -13.81 9.03 6.33
CA PHE A 48 -14.92 8.31 6.92
C PHE A 48 -14.43 7.14 7.78
N ASN A 49 -15.11 6.85 8.90
CA ASN A 49 -14.85 5.67 9.75
C ASN A 49 -15.93 4.57 9.65
N VAL A 50 -16.87 4.69 8.70
CA VAL A 50 -17.92 3.69 8.43
C VAL A 50 -17.68 2.97 7.12
N GLN A 51 -18.08 1.70 7.04
CA GLN A 51 -17.86 0.88 5.85
C GLN A 51 -18.56 1.42 4.60
N TYR A 52 -19.81 1.87 4.69
CA TYR A 52 -20.57 2.22 3.50
C TYR A 52 -21.01 3.68 3.52
N TYR A 53 -20.65 4.42 2.48
CA TYR A 53 -21.12 5.79 2.26
C TYR A 53 -22.02 5.87 1.03
N TYR A 54 -23.25 6.31 1.26
CA TYR A 54 -24.28 6.50 0.24
C TYR A 54 -24.61 7.98 0.06
N GLN A 55 -24.93 8.35 -1.18
CA GLN A 55 -25.55 9.63 -1.51
C GLN A 55 -26.70 9.39 -2.48
N ASP A 56 -27.89 9.90 -2.14
CA ASP A 56 -29.11 9.74 -2.95
C ASP A 56 -29.41 8.28 -3.32
N GLY A 57 -29.16 7.35 -2.39
CA GLY A 57 -29.36 5.91 -2.58
C GLY A 57 -28.31 5.20 -3.44
N VAL A 58 -27.22 5.88 -3.83
CA VAL A 58 -26.10 5.31 -4.58
C VAL A 58 -24.90 5.11 -3.67
N LEU A 59 -24.30 3.91 -3.69
CA LEU A 59 -23.04 3.63 -2.99
C LEU A 59 -21.92 4.42 -3.64
N LEU A 60 -21.35 5.38 -2.91
CA LEU A 60 -20.25 6.21 -3.39
C LEU A 60 -18.89 5.71 -2.91
N ASN A 61 -18.82 5.12 -1.71
CA ASN A 61 -17.58 4.58 -1.19
C ASN A 61 -17.84 3.38 -0.28
N GLU A 62 -16.98 2.37 -0.41
CA GLU A 62 -16.82 1.31 0.57
C GLU A 62 -15.44 1.46 1.22
N PHE A 63 -15.42 1.82 2.50
CA PHE A 63 -14.22 1.89 3.32
C PHE A 63 -13.89 0.49 3.85
N TYR A 64 -12.64 0.08 3.69
CA TYR A 64 -12.20 -1.27 4.02
C TYR A 64 -11.61 -1.34 5.43
N ALA A 65 -11.87 -2.46 6.10
CA ALA A 65 -11.24 -2.82 7.35
C ALA A 65 -9.70 -2.80 7.23
N PRO A 66 -8.96 -2.57 8.34
CA PRO A 66 -7.50 -2.52 8.30
C PRO A 66 -6.87 -3.83 7.80
N THR A 67 -7.56 -4.96 8.00
CA THR A 67 -7.12 -6.28 7.53
C THR A 67 -7.15 -6.45 6.02
N ALA A 68 -7.68 -5.50 5.25
CA ALA A 68 -7.58 -5.50 3.79
C ALA A 68 -6.13 -5.49 3.31
N ILE A 69 -5.21 -4.96 4.13
CA ILE A 69 -3.77 -4.99 3.87
C ILE A 69 -3.07 -5.60 5.09
N THR A 70 -2.30 -6.65 4.86
CA THR A 70 -1.60 -7.40 5.92
C THR A 70 -0.77 -6.49 6.81
N GLY A 71 -0.93 -6.65 8.13
CA GLY A 71 -0.14 -5.97 9.16
C GLY A 71 -0.77 -4.69 9.71
N TRP A 72 -1.73 -4.10 8.99
CA TRP A 72 -2.48 -2.93 9.48
C TRP A 72 -3.57 -3.34 10.48
N ARG A 73 -3.81 -2.47 11.45
CA ARG A 73 -4.80 -2.66 12.51
C ARG A 73 -5.35 -1.31 13.00
N LEU A 74 -6.42 -1.40 13.79
CA LEU A 74 -6.88 -0.28 14.60
C LEU A 74 -5.86 0.05 15.68
N ALA A 75 -5.77 1.32 16.05
CA ALA A 75 -4.93 1.77 17.14
C ALA A 75 -5.57 1.42 18.49
N ASN A 76 -4.76 1.04 19.46
CA ASN A 76 -5.22 0.91 20.84
C ASN A 76 -5.26 2.29 21.52
N THR A 77 -5.83 2.37 22.73
CA THR A 77 -5.98 3.63 23.48
C THR A 77 -4.66 4.38 23.68
N SER A 78 -3.58 3.68 24.05
CA SER A 78 -2.25 4.29 24.27
C SER A 78 -1.68 4.90 22.99
N GLU A 79 -1.88 4.22 21.86
CA GLU A 79 -1.42 4.68 20.55
C GLU A 79 -2.25 5.85 20.04
N SER A 80 -3.58 5.82 20.22
CA SER A 80 -4.45 6.93 19.83
C SER A 80 -4.19 8.18 20.68
N ASP A 81 -3.92 8.02 21.97
CA ASP A 81 -3.58 9.14 22.86
C ASP A 81 -2.23 9.74 22.47
N PHE A 82 -1.25 8.89 22.12
CA PHE A 82 0.02 9.34 21.59
C PHE A 82 -0.12 10.09 20.27
N PHE A 83 -0.92 9.58 19.33
CA PHE A 83 -1.19 10.23 18.05
C PHE A 83 -1.69 11.65 18.28
N LYS A 84 -2.76 11.80 19.08
CA LYS A 84 -3.39 13.09 19.38
C LYS A 84 -2.42 14.10 20.02
N ALA A 85 -1.47 13.62 20.82
CA ALA A 85 -0.53 14.48 21.54
C ALA A 85 0.73 14.85 20.74
N ASN A 86 1.16 14.02 19.79
CA ASN A 86 2.50 14.12 19.19
C ASN A 86 2.50 14.21 17.66
N ILE A 87 1.43 13.80 17.01
CA ILE A 87 1.36 13.73 15.54
C ILE A 87 0.50 14.89 15.04
N THR A 88 1.08 15.64 14.12
CA THR A 88 0.48 16.82 13.51
C THR A 88 0.36 16.63 12.01
N LEU A 89 -0.43 17.48 11.37
CA LEU A 89 -0.60 17.50 9.92
C LEU A 89 0.75 17.64 9.18
N LEU A 90 1.69 18.40 9.73
CA LEU A 90 3.03 18.58 9.15
C LEU A 90 3.82 17.27 9.06
N ASN A 91 3.57 16.29 9.95
CA ASN A 91 4.22 14.99 9.87
C ASN A 91 3.82 14.24 8.59
N PHE A 92 2.59 14.44 8.11
CA PHE A 92 2.08 13.84 6.88
C PHE A 92 2.48 14.62 5.63
N GLN A 93 3.02 15.83 5.73
CA GLN A 93 3.40 16.60 4.56
C GLN A 93 4.66 16.02 3.90
N ASN A 94 4.58 15.78 2.59
CA ASN A 94 5.73 15.44 1.78
C ASN A 94 6.53 16.73 1.48
N ASN A 95 7.76 16.81 1.99
CA ASN A 95 8.60 18.00 1.82
C ASN A 95 9.06 18.25 0.37
N GLU A 96 9.00 17.24 -0.50
CA GLU A 96 9.42 17.36 -1.90
C GLU A 96 8.28 17.83 -2.79
N THR A 97 7.06 17.31 -2.59
CA THR A 97 5.90 17.64 -3.44
C THR A 97 4.95 18.67 -2.82
N GLY A 98 4.95 18.80 -1.49
CA GLY A 98 3.99 19.58 -0.73
C GLY A 98 2.67 18.87 -0.45
N ASP A 99 2.43 17.70 -1.05
CA ASP A 99 1.22 16.89 -0.85
C ASP A 99 1.23 16.17 0.49
N TYR A 100 0.06 15.72 0.95
CA TYR A 100 -0.07 14.91 2.16
C TYR A 100 0.01 13.42 1.87
N LYS A 101 0.90 12.73 2.58
CA LYS A 101 1.00 11.28 2.62
C LYS A 101 -0.30 10.68 3.13
N ASN A 102 -0.86 9.74 2.37
CA ASN A 102 -2.08 9.06 2.73
C ASN A 102 -2.17 7.71 2.00
N ALA A 103 -3.02 6.81 2.50
CA ALA A 103 -3.24 5.49 1.96
C ALA A 103 -4.67 5.29 1.45
N ILE A 104 -5.40 6.38 1.16
CA ILE A 104 -6.83 6.35 0.85
C ILE A 104 -7.14 5.36 -0.27
N ARG A 105 -6.37 5.40 -1.36
CA ARG A 105 -6.56 4.55 -2.55
C ARG A 105 -6.52 3.05 -2.26
N PHE A 106 -5.98 2.64 -1.11
CA PHE A 106 -5.86 1.23 -0.75
C PHE A 106 -6.95 0.75 0.19
N PHE A 107 -7.58 1.68 0.93
CA PHE A 107 -8.61 1.38 1.91
C PHE A 107 -10.00 1.86 1.50
N ASN A 108 -10.17 2.41 0.30
CA ASN A 108 -11.46 2.89 -0.19
C ASN A 108 -11.70 2.32 -1.59
N SER A 109 -12.94 1.92 -1.86
CA SER A 109 -13.35 1.51 -3.21
C SER A 109 -13.36 2.70 -4.19
N ASN A 110 -13.55 3.91 -3.69
CA ASN A 110 -13.52 5.15 -4.45
C ASN A 110 -12.24 5.93 -4.16
N VAL A 111 -11.37 6.04 -5.17
CA VAL A 111 -10.08 6.74 -5.08
C VAL A 111 -10.21 8.26 -4.97
N ASP A 112 -11.36 8.82 -5.35
CA ASP A 112 -11.65 10.25 -5.21
C ASP A 112 -12.16 10.58 -3.78
N THR A 113 -12.28 9.56 -2.92
CA THR A 113 -12.47 9.77 -1.48
C THR A 113 -11.30 10.60 -0.96
N GLY A 114 -11.57 11.56 -0.09
CA GLY A 114 -10.60 12.56 0.31
C GLY A 114 -10.05 12.37 1.71
N TYR A 115 -9.24 13.33 2.10
CA TYR A 115 -8.89 13.64 3.48
C TYR A 115 -9.32 15.08 3.78
N SER A 116 -9.52 15.42 5.05
CA SER A 116 -9.99 16.75 5.45
C SER A 116 -8.98 17.44 6.37
N LEU A 117 -8.19 18.36 5.83
CA LEU A 117 -7.20 19.09 6.65
C LEU A 117 -7.87 19.80 7.85
N SER A 118 -9.08 20.31 7.66
CA SER A 118 -9.86 20.95 8.73
C SER A 118 -10.29 19.96 9.81
N ASP A 119 -10.71 18.74 9.45
CA ASP A 119 -11.12 17.75 10.45
C ASP A 119 -9.91 17.31 11.29
N PHE A 120 -8.75 17.11 10.66
CA PHE A 120 -7.50 16.90 11.37
C PHE A 120 -7.21 18.03 12.38
N GLU A 121 -7.23 19.29 11.93
CA GLU A 121 -6.88 20.45 12.74
C GLU A 121 -7.80 20.67 13.95
N ILE A 122 -9.10 20.41 13.80
CA ILE A 122 -10.08 20.53 14.90
C ILE A 122 -10.19 19.25 15.74
N GLY A 123 -9.46 18.20 15.39
CA GLY A 123 -9.41 16.94 16.14
C GLY A 123 -10.56 15.97 15.86
N ASN A 124 -11.28 16.15 14.74
CA ASN A 124 -12.27 15.20 14.23
C ASN A 124 -11.58 14.00 13.57
N ILE A 125 -10.82 13.26 14.37
CA ILE A 125 -10.05 12.09 13.94
C ILE A 125 -10.57 10.82 14.59
N ALA A 126 -10.59 9.74 13.83
CA ALA A 126 -11.05 8.42 14.25
C ALA A 126 -9.91 7.38 14.16
N PHE A 127 -9.98 6.40 15.06
CA PHE A 127 -9.04 5.27 15.14
C PHE A 127 -9.77 3.93 15.07
N ASP A 128 -11.07 3.98 14.78
CA ASP A 128 -11.97 2.85 14.70
C ASP A 128 -12.49 2.67 13.27
N TYR A 129 -13.14 1.53 13.07
CA TYR A 129 -13.79 1.15 11.83
C TYR A 129 -15.12 0.50 12.16
N HIS A 130 -16.20 0.99 11.57
CA HIS A 130 -17.54 0.49 11.79
C HIS A 130 -17.99 -0.37 10.62
N GLU A 131 -17.82 -1.68 10.78
CA GLU A 131 -18.25 -2.69 9.81
C GLU A 131 -19.77 -2.75 9.69
N ASN A 132 -20.27 -2.91 8.47
CA ASN A 132 -21.70 -2.98 8.13
C ASN A 132 -22.53 -1.75 8.54
N VAL A 133 -21.88 -0.62 8.82
CA VAL A 133 -22.55 0.66 9.10
C VAL A 133 -22.66 1.48 7.81
N ILE A 134 -23.84 2.07 7.62
CA ILE A 134 -24.17 2.92 6.47
C ILE A 134 -24.27 4.37 6.93
N ALA A 135 -23.49 5.24 6.33
CA ALA A 135 -23.72 6.67 6.34
C ALA A 135 -24.41 7.11 5.06
N ASP A 136 -25.44 7.94 5.23
CA ASP A 136 -26.15 8.59 4.13
C ASP A 136 -26.11 10.10 4.37
N ALA A 137 -25.63 10.85 3.37
CA ALA A 137 -25.55 12.30 3.38
C ALA A 137 -26.90 12.98 3.71
N VAL A 138 -28.02 12.30 3.48
CA VAL A 138 -29.36 12.83 3.71
C VAL A 138 -29.82 12.72 5.18
N PHE A 139 -29.34 11.73 5.94
CA PHE A 139 -29.97 11.36 7.22
C PHE A 139 -29.04 11.20 8.43
N ASN A 140 -27.74 10.94 8.27
CA ASN A 140 -26.85 10.57 9.39
C ASN A 140 -25.39 11.03 9.25
N TYR A 141 -25.14 12.08 8.46
CA TYR A 141 -23.79 12.48 8.03
C TYR A 141 -22.83 12.88 9.17
N TYR A 142 -23.33 13.45 10.27
CA TYR A 142 -22.47 14.14 11.24
C TYR A 142 -22.04 13.35 12.48
N ASP A 143 -22.80 12.34 12.92
CA ASP A 143 -22.52 11.73 14.23
C ASP A 143 -21.48 10.59 14.19
N TYR A 144 -21.32 9.90 13.06
CA TYR A 144 -20.49 8.69 12.98
C TYR A 144 -19.67 8.54 11.72
N ALA A 145 -19.69 9.51 10.81
CA ALA A 145 -19.23 9.26 9.44
C ALA A 145 -18.15 10.22 8.95
N THR A 146 -17.98 11.39 9.55
CA THR A 146 -17.06 12.42 9.04
C THR A 146 -15.87 12.60 9.97
N HIS A 147 -14.98 11.62 9.95
CA HIS A 147 -13.75 11.66 10.72
C HIS A 147 -12.60 11.21 9.85
N ASP A 148 -11.50 11.96 9.91
CA ASP A 148 -10.25 11.48 9.36
C ASP A 148 -9.79 10.24 10.12
N THR A 149 -9.77 9.13 9.41
CA THR A 149 -9.56 7.81 10.00
C THR A 149 -8.13 7.36 9.74
N PHE A 150 -7.52 6.79 10.79
CA PHE A 150 -6.14 6.35 10.77
C PHE A 150 -6.01 4.90 11.18
N TYR A 151 -5.18 4.16 10.43
CA TYR A 151 -4.73 2.83 10.80
C TYR A 151 -3.25 2.86 11.20
N VAL A 152 -2.87 1.89 12.02
CA VAL A 152 -1.51 1.76 12.53
C VAL A 152 -0.97 0.36 12.27
N ARG A 153 0.34 0.25 12.14
CA ARG A 153 1.07 -1.01 12.24
C ARG A 153 2.40 -0.80 12.92
N ASN A 154 3.01 -1.89 13.38
CA ASN A 154 4.42 -1.84 13.73
C ASN A 154 5.23 -1.64 12.46
N SER A 155 6.21 -0.73 12.49
CA SER A 155 7.07 -0.51 11.34
C SER A 155 7.80 -1.80 11.02
N LEU A 156 7.73 -2.20 9.74
CA LEU A 156 8.51 -3.34 9.28
C LEU A 156 9.97 -2.90 9.30
N PRO A 157 10.92 -3.76 9.74
CA PRO A 157 12.33 -3.45 9.61
C PRO A 157 12.57 -3.06 8.15
N GLN A 158 12.96 -1.80 7.91
CA GLN A 158 13.18 -1.30 6.57
C GLN A 158 14.16 -2.27 5.92
N ALA A 159 13.66 -3.07 4.96
CA ALA A 159 14.52 -4.04 4.32
C ALA A 159 15.72 -3.26 3.78
N PRO A 160 16.97 -3.69 4.05
CA PRO A 160 18.12 -2.97 3.56
C PRO A 160 17.90 -2.70 2.08
N ALA A 161 18.12 -1.44 1.66
CA ALA A 161 17.88 -0.96 0.30
C ALA A 161 18.17 -2.11 -0.68
N PRO A 162 17.20 -2.50 -1.53
CA PRO A 162 17.30 -3.74 -2.30
C PRO A 162 18.67 -3.78 -2.92
N LYS A 163 19.51 -4.74 -2.49
CA LYS A 163 20.82 -4.95 -3.12
C LYS A 163 20.54 -4.96 -4.62
N PRO A 164 21.28 -4.19 -5.43
CA PRO A 164 21.08 -4.16 -6.88
C PRO A 164 20.89 -5.60 -7.32
N ILE A 165 19.70 -5.91 -7.84
CA ILE A 165 19.39 -7.27 -8.27
C ILE A 165 20.53 -7.62 -9.22
N PRO A 166 21.39 -8.60 -8.89
CA PRO A 166 22.42 -9.02 -9.82
C PRO A 166 21.69 -9.32 -11.11
N GLU A 167 22.08 -8.66 -12.21
CA GLU A 167 21.43 -8.84 -13.51
C GLU A 167 21.11 -10.32 -13.67
N PRO A 168 19.86 -10.70 -14.01
CA PRO A 168 19.43 -12.07 -13.91
C PRO A 168 20.47 -12.91 -14.65
N PHE A 169 21.15 -13.81 -13.93
CA PHE A 169 22.22 -14.63 -14.47
C PHE A 169 21.78 -15.33 -15.77
N THR A 170 20.46 -15.53 -15.91
CA THR A 170 19.71 -15.89 -17.10
C THR A 170 20.01 -15.02 -18.34
N ILE A 171 20.00 -13.68 -18.27
CA ILE A 171 20.35 -12.80 -19.41
C ILE A 171 21.80 -13.04 -19.84
N THR A 172 22.73 -13.11 -18.88
CA THR A 172 24.14 -13.41 -19.16
C THR A 172 24.29 -14.80 -19.79
N LEU A 173 23.58 -15.81 -19.27
CA LEU A 173 23.59 -17.17 -19.82
C LEU A 173 23.01 -17.21 -21.24
N PHE A 174 21.92 -16.49 -21.50
CA PHE A 174 21.31 -16.36 -22.83
C PHE A 174 22.23 -15.63 -23.81
N ALA A 175 22.89 -14.55 -23.38
CA ALA A 175 23.86 -13.83 -24.18
C ALA A 175 25.05 -14.72 -24.57
N ILE A 176 25.62 -15.46 -23.61
CA ILE A 176 26.71 -16.42 -23.86
C ILE A 176 26.25 -17.54 -24.81
N ALA A 177 25.05 -18.08 -24.62
CA ALA A 177 24.51 -19.12 -25.49
C ALA A 177 24.29 -18.64 -26.94
N LEU A 178 23.81 -17.40 -27.12
CA LEU A 178 23.64 -16.79 -28.44
C LEU A 178 24.99 -16.56 -29.13
N ILE A 179 25.98 -16.04 -28.41
CA ILE A 179 27.34 -15.83 -28.93
C ILE A 179 27.96 -17.17 -29.36
N ALA A 180 27.86 -18.20 -28.52
CA ALA A 180 28.36 -19.55 -28.84
C ALA A 180 27.67 -20.17 -30.06
N LEU A 181 26.35 -19.95 -30.20
CA LEU A 181 25.58 -20.42 -31.36
C LEU A 181 26.02 -19.70 -32.64
N GLN A 182 26.24 -18.39 -32.59
CA GLN A 182 26.66 -17.60 -33.74
C GLN A 182 28.06 -17.98 -34.23
N ILE A 183 29.00 -18.24 -33.30
CA ILE A 183 30.35 -18.76 -33.63
C ILE A 183 30.27 -20.13 -34.29
N LYS A 184 29.33 -20.99 -33.87
CA LYS A 184 29.15 -22.32 -34.47
C LYS A 184 28.51 -22.25 -35.86
N MET A 185 27.63 -21.29 -36.09
CA MET A 185 26.99 -21.08 -37.40
C MET A 185 27.97 -20.48 -38.43
N SER A 186 28.83 -19.53 -38.03
CA SER A 186 29.80 -18.93 -38.96
C SER A 186 30.87 -19.92 -39.45
N LYS A 187 31.25 -20.91 -38.63
CA LYS A 187 32.18 -21.99 -39.02
C LYS A 187 31.61 -23.03 -39.99
N LYS A 188 30.28 -23.05 -40.21
CA LYS A 188 29.63 -23.97 -41.15
C LYS A 188 29.35 -23.36 -42.53
N SER A 189 29.56 -22.06 -42.68
CA SER A 189 29.40 -21.33 -43.96
C SER A 189 30.74 -21.07 -44.66
N ALA A 190 31.81 -21.79 -44.28
CA ALA A 190 33.11 -21.81 -44.94
C ALA A 190 33.41 -23.22 -45.45
#